data_AF-A0A7W6RP99-F1
#
_entry.id   AF-A0A7W6RP99-F1
#
_cell.length_a   1.000
_cell.length_b   1.000
_cell.length_c   1.000
_cell.angle_alpha   90.00
_cell.angle_beta   90.00
_cell.angle_gamma   90.00
#
_symmetry.space_group_name_H-M   'P 1'
#
loop_
_entity.id
_entity.type
_entity.pdbx_description
1 polymer ?
#
loop_
_entity_poly.entity_id
_entity_poly.type
_entity_poly.pdbx_seq_one_letter_code
_entity_poly.pdbx_strand_id
1 'polypeptide(L)'
;MASIDEKNLEEKLTALESARTWSARLVSKLESNIRSASDAELFRINPIKFAADKNLNEEETIVLFLHATALGLFDMTWILICPVCSCVIDSFRALKNLRSHCHCTHCHLDFVAALDDMIAITFTVNPAIRRISYHDPQTLTVEDYLFRYSSTNEGLTRTERLSST
;
A
#
# COMPACT_ATOMS: atom_id res chain seq x y z
N MET A 1 7.21 0.18 20.82
CA MET A 1 8.08 0.70 19.74
C MET A 1 8.42 -0.47 18.85
N ALA A 2 8.01 -0.45 17.58
CA ALA A 2 8.33 -1.52 16.65
C ALA A 2 9.86 -1.64 16.52
N SER A 3 10.41 -2.82 16.77
CA SER A 3 11.83 -3.08 16.57
C SER A 3 12.09 -3.17 15.07
N ILE A 4 13.00 -2.34 14.57
CA ILE A 4 13.50 -2.42 13.18
C ILE A 4 14.70 -3.36 13.17
N ASP A 5 14.75 -4.27 12.20
CA ASP A 5 15.96 -5.04 11.91
C ASP A 5 16.89 -4.19 11.04
N GLU A 6 17.78 -3.45 11.72
CA GLU A 6 18.70 -2.50 11.08
C GLU A 6 19.63 -3.17 10.07
N LYS A 7 20.15 -4.36 10.41
CA LYS A 7 21.06 -5.08 9.52
C LYS A 7 20.36 -5.49 8.24
N ASN A 8 19.15 -6.04 8.36
CA ASN A 8 18.37 -6.45 7.20
C ASN A 8 17.96 -5.23 6.36
N LEU A 9 17.53 -4.14 6.99
CA LEU A 9 17.19 -2.89 6.31
C LEU A 9 18.36 -2.34 5.49
N GLU A 10 19.55 -2.22 6.09
CA GLU A 10 20.77 -1.75 5.41
C GLU A 10 21.17 -2.65 4.23
N GLU A 11 21.10 -3.97 4.41
CA GLU A 11 21.39 -4.94 3.34
C GLU A 11 20.45 -4.75 2.14
N LYS A 12 19.14 -4.60 2.40
CA LYS A 12 18.15 -4.40 1.34
C LYS A 12 18.26 -3.05 0.66
N LEU A 13 18.55 -1.97 1.39
CA LEU A 13 18.76 -0.65 0.81
C LEU A 13 20.00 -0.62 -0.09
N THR A 14 21.09 -1.27 0.34
CA THR A 14 22.31 -1.41 -0.48
C THR A 14 22.03 -2.17 -1.78
N ALA A 15 21.26 -3.26 -1.70
CA ALA A 15 20.84 -4.02 -2.87
C ALA A 15 19.92 -3.21 -3.80
N LEU A 16 19.04 -2.38 -3.23
CA LEU A 16 18.15 -1.50 -3.99
C LEU A 16 18.94 -0.46 -4.78
N GLU A 17 19.90 0.21 -4.14
CA GLU A 17 20.78 1.20 -4.79
C GLU A 17 21.67 0.58 -5.87
N SER A 18 22.07 -0.69 -5.69
CA SER A 18 22.88 -1.42 -6.68
C SER A 18 22.08 -1.88 -7.90
N ALA A 19 20.76 -2.03 -7.79
CA ALA A 19 19.92 -2.54 -8.87
C ALA A 19 19.79 -1.56 -10.04
N ARG A 20 19.84 -0.26 -9.78
CA ARG A 20 19.84 0.83 -10.76
C ARG A 20 20.12 2.17 -10.09
N THR A 21 20.41 3.17 -10.90
CA THR A 21 20.50 4.56 -10.41
C THR A 21 19.11 5.07 -10.02
N TRP A 22 19.02 5.59 -8.80
CA TRP A 22 17.87 6.29 -8.24
C TRP A 22 18.26 7.72 -7.90
N SER A 23 17.28 8.63 -7.87
CA SER A 23 17.51 9.92 -7.24
C SER A 23 17.84 9.75 -5.74
N ALA A 24 18.93 10.37 -5.26
CA ALA A 24 19.36 10.25 -3.86
C ALA A 24 18.26 10.66 -2.86
N ARG A 25 17.44 11.64 -3.24
CA ARG A 25 16.28 12.09 -2.47
C ARG A 25 15.23 10.99 -2.31
N LEU A 26 15.01 10.15 -3.33
CA LEU A 26 14.00 9.11 -3.31
C LEU A 26 14.34 7.99 -2.32
N VAL A 27 15.55 7.44 -2.38
CA VAL A 27 16.00 6.38 -1.45
C VAL A 27 16.04 6.91 -0.02
N SER A 28 16.60 8.11 0.19
CA SER A 28 16.62 8.75 1.51
C SER A 28 15.22 8.97 2.09
N LYS A 29 14.23 9.37 1.26
CA LYS A 29 12.83 9.54 1.70
C LYS A 29 12.14 8.21 1.99
N LEU A 30 12.47 7.14 1.27
CA LEU A 30 11.97 5.79 1.53
C LEU A 30 12.52 5.27 2.87
N GLU A 31 13.83 5.34 3.05
CA GLU A 31 14.50 4.91 4.29
C GLU A 31 13.96 5.68 5.50
N SER A 32 13.92 7.01 5.42
CA SER A 32 13.36 7.84 6.47
C SER A 32 11.91 7.46 6.80
N ASN A 33 11.11 7.10 5.79
CA ASN A 33 9.75 6.63 6.00
C ASN A 33 9.72 5.32 6.81
N ILE A 34 10.50 4.32 6.41
CA ILE A 34 10.57 3.03 7.10
C ILE A 34 10.98 3.21 8.56
N ARG A 35 11.92 4.14 8.83
CA ARG A 35 12.46 4.39 10.16
C ARG A 35 11.51 5.17 11.07
N SER A 36 10.88 6.22 10.55
CA SER A 36 10.22 7.23 11.39
C SER A 36 8.70 7.30 11.25
N ALA A 37 8.14 6.75 10.18
CA ALA A 37 6.69 6.81 9.95
C ALA A 37 5.94 5.96 10.98
N SER A 38 4.68 6.31 11.22
CA SER A 38 3.78 5.50 12.04
C SER A 38 3.47 4.16 11.38
N ASP A 39 2.97 3.20 12.16
CA ASP A 39 2.56 1.90 11.64
C ASP A 39 1.48 2.03 10.55
N ALA A 40 0.59 3.00 10.67
CA ALA A 40 -0.47 3.25 9.68
C ALA A 40 0.06 3.79 8.36
N GLU A 41 1.14 4.59 8.40
CA GLU A 41 1.80 5.11 7.20
C GLU A 41 2.68 4.06 6.49
N LEU A 42 2.96 2.94 7.16
CA LEU A 42 3.66 1.79 6.58
C LEU A 42 2.72 0.66 6.15
N PHE A 43 1.41 0.85 6.36
CA PHE A 43 0.37 -0.07 5.96
C PHE A 43 -0.32 0.40 4.66
N ARG A 44 -0.43 -0.51 3.68
CA ARG A 44 -1.11 -0.28 2.39
C ARG A 44 -0.74 1.06 1.71
N ILE A 45 0.54 1.34 1.61
CA ILE A 45 1.06 2.54 0.95
C ILE A 45 0.63 2.54 -0.52
N ASN A 46 0.06 3.67 -0.97
CA ASN A 46 -0.07 3.99 -2.39
C ASN A 46 1.20 4.74 -2.85
N PRO A 47 1.98 4.22 -3.80
CA PRO A 47 3.21 4.88 -4.26
C PRO A 47 2.94 6.22 -4.95
N ILE A 48 1.78 6.39 -5.58
CA ILE A 48 1.38 7.65 -6.23
C ILE A 48 1.17 8.74 -5.16
N LYS A 49 0.40 8.42 -4.12
CA LYS A 49 0.21 9.32 -2.97
C LYS A 49 1.55 9.62 -2.28
N PHE A 50 2.38 8.60 -2.05
CA PHE A 50 3.70 8.78 -1.46
C PHE A 50 4.57 9.74 -2.28
N ALA A 51 4.55 9.62 -3.61
CA ALA A 51 5.28 10.52 -4.50
C ALA A 51 4.77 11.95 -4.40
N ALA A 52 3.44 12.14 -4.44
CA ALA A 52 2.80 13.45 -4.32
C ALA A 52 3.12 14.12 -2.97
N ASP A 53 2.93 13.42 -1.85
CA ASP A 53 3.12 13.94 -0.50
C ASP A 53 4.60 14.34 -0.24
N LYS A 54 5.55 13.68 -0.90
CA LYS A 54 6.99 13.93 -0.72
C LYS A 54 7.63 14.74 -1.85
N ASN A 55 6.82 15.17 -2.83
CA ASN A 55 7.23 15.90 -4.04
C ASN A 55 8.37 15.16 -4.76
N LEU A 56 8.10 13.92 -5.15
CA LEU A 56 9.00 13.00 -5.87
C LEU A 56 8.42 12.69 -7.25
N ASN A 57 9.26 12.18 -8.16
CA ASN A 57 8.77 11.72 -9.45
C ASN A 57 7.90 10.46 -9.27
N GLU A 58 6.67 10.50 -9.79
CA GLU A 58 5.68 9.42 -9.64
C GLU A 58 6.16 8.10 -10.25
N GLU A 59 6.58 8.12 -11.52
CA GLU A 59 7.03 6.93 -12.24
C GLU A 59 8.24 6.27 -11.56
N GLU A 60 9.25 7.07 -11.18
CA GLU A 60 10.43 6.59 -10.47
C GLU A 60 10.05 5.98 -9.11
N THR A 61 9.10 6.60 -8.41
CA THR A 61 8.60 6.10 -7.11
C THR A 61 7.88 4.77 -7.27
N ILE A 62 7.00 4.63 -8.27
CA ILE A 62 6.30 3.35 -8.54
C ILE A 62 7.32 2.25 -8.81
N VAL A 63 8.30 2.52 -9.68
CA VAL A 63 9.34 1.54 -10.01
C VAL A 63 10.18 1.19 -8.77
N LEU A 64 10.51 2.17 -7.92
CA LEU A 64 11.21 1.92 -6.66
C LEU A 64 10.44 0.95 -5.74
N PHE A 65 9.13 1.17 -5.53
CA PHE A 65 8.33 0.28 -4.69
C PHE A 65 8.25 -1.16 -5.24
N LEU A 66 8.21 -1.31 -6.56
CA LEU A 66 8.25 -2.63 -7.20
C LEU A 66 9.61 -3.34 -6.98
N HIS A 67 10.73 -2.62 -7.15
CA HIS A 67 12.06 -3.18 -6.85
C HIS A 67 12.25 -3.48 -5.37
N ALA A 68 11.79 -2.58 -4.49
CA ALA A 68 11.84 -2.75 -3.05
C ALA A 68 11.02 -3.98 -2.61
N THR A 69 9.88 -4.24 -3.26
CA THR A 69 9.09 -5.47 -3.05
C THR A 69 9.88 -6.72 -3.45
N ALA A 70 10.52 -6.71 -4.63
CA ALA A 70 11.32 -7.84 -5.08
C ALA A 70 12.50 -8.16 -4.15
N LEU A 71 13.03 -7.15 -3.45
CA LEU A 71 14.09 -7.29 -2.46
C LEU A 71 13.59 -7.65 -1.05
N GLY A 72 12.28 -7.61 -0.81
CA GLY A 72 11.65 -7.93 0.47
C GLY A 72 11.59 -6.77 1.47
N LEU A 73 11.72 -5.51 1.01
CA LEU A 73 11.43 -4.33 1.86
C LEU A 73 9.93 -4.15 2.09
N PHE A 74 9.12 -4.51 1.10
CA PHE A 74 7.67 -4.40 1.14
C PHE A 74 7.02 -5.68 0.62
N ASP A 75 5.81 -5.94 1.10
CA ASP A 75 4.88 -6.89 0.52
C ASP A 75 3.87 -6.14 -0.35
N MET A 76 3.82 -6.47 -1.64
CA MET A 76 2.83 -5.97 -2.59
C MET A 76 1.55 -6.81 -2.48
N THR A 77 0.42 -6.13 -2.33
CA THR A 77 -0.91 -6.75 -2.27
C THR A 77 -1.86 -6.02 -3.20
N TRP A 78 -2.66 -6.79 -3.92
CA TRP A 78 -3.79 -6.28 -4.67
C TRP A 78 -5.01 -6.21 -3.74
N ILE A 79 -5.70 -5.09 -3.75
CA ILE A 79 -6.94 -4.91 -2.99
C ILE A 79 -8.10 -4.64 -3.92
N LEU A 80 -9.24 -5.28 -3.64
CA LEU A 80 -10.52 -4.98 -4.27
C LEU A 80 -11.27 -3.99 -3.39
N ILE A 81 -11.65 -2.86 -3.97
CA ILE A 81 -12.23 -1.71 -3.28
C ILE A 81 -13.68 -1.54 -3.75
N CYS A 82 -14.58 -1.29 -2.82
CA CYS A 82 -15.95 -0.91 -3.15
C CYS A 82 -15.96 0.49 -3.78
N PRO A 83 -16.55 0.68 -4.98
CA PRO A 83 -16.58 1.99 -5.64
C PRO A 83 -17.51 3.01 -4.94
N VAL A 84 -18.37 2.55 -4.02
CA VAL A 84 -19.36 3.40 -3.33
C VAL A 84 -18.87 3.88 -1.97
N CYS A 85 -18.30 2.99 -1.16
CA CYS A 85 -17.90 3.30 0.22
C CYS A 85 -16.39 3.14 0.47
N SER A 86 -15.62 2.76 -0.54
CA SER A 86 -14.15 2.59 -0.48
C SER A 86 -13.63 1.60 0.57
N CYS A 87 -14.52 0.74 1.06
CA CYS A 87 -14.15 -0.41 1.89
C CYS A 87 -13.36 -1.42 1.05
N VAL A 88 -12.35 -2.05 1.66
CA VAL A 88 -11.62 -3.19 1.09
C VAL A 88 -12.50 -4.43 1.21
N ILE A 89 -12.99 -4.87 0.06
CA ILE A 89 -13.83 -6.07 -0.06
C ILE A 89 -12.98 -7.32 0.09
N ASP A 90 -11.82 -7.35 -0.56
CA ASP A 90 -10.91 -8.49 -0.53
C ASP A 90 -9.46 -8.05 -0.79
N SER A 91 -8.50 -8.89 -0.41
CA SER A 91 -7.07 -8.67 -0.64
C SER A 91 -6.40 -9.96 -1.08
N PHE A 92 -5.59 -9.91 -2.14
CA PHE A 92 -4.97 -11.09 -2.72
C PHE A 92 -3.54 -10.82 -3.20
N ARG A 93 -2.71 -11.88 -3.16
CA ARG A 93 -1.31 -11.83 -3.62
C ARG A 93 -1.15 -11.97 -5.13
N ALA A 94 -2.17 -12.46 -5.83
CA ALA A 94 -2.14 -12.64 -7.28
C ALA A 94 -3.51 -12.34 -7.89
N LEU A 95 -3.51 -11.56 -8.98
CA LEU A 95 -4.72 -11.07 -9.66
C LEU A 95 -5.64 -12.20 -10.16
N LYS A 96 -5.08 -13.38 -10.47
CA LYS A 96 -5.84 -14.57 -10.88
C LYS A 96 -6.87 -15.05 -9.84
N ASN A 97 -6.76 -14.61 -8.58
CA ASN A 97 -7.68 -14.96 -7.51
C ASN A 97 -8.91 -14.03 -7.46
N LEU A 98 -8.97 -13.02 -8.33
CA LEU A 98 -10.10 -12.10 -8.41
C LEU A 98 -11.36 -12.82 -8.88
N ARG A 99 -12.47 -12.56 -8.18
CA ARG A 99 -13.80 -13.05 -8.55
C ARG A 99 -14.51 -11.98 -9.38
N SER A 100 -15.27 -12.41 -10.39
CA SER A 100 -16.04 -11.51 -11.25
C SER A 100 -17.24 -10.86 -10.54
N HIS A 101 -17.78 -11.49 -9.50
CA HIS A 101 -18.85 -10.93 -8.68
C HIS A 101 -18.36 -10.74 -7.25
N CYS A 102 -18.66 -9.57 -6.68
CA CYS A 102 -18.30 -9.24 -5.32
C CYS A 102 -19.45 -8.56 -4.58
N HIS A 103 -19.54 -8.84 -3.28
CA HIS A 103 -20.53 -8.28 -2.37
C HIS A 103 -19.81 -7.45 -1.32
N CYS A 104 -20.18 -6.18 -1.16
CA CYS A 104 -19.60 -5.35 -0.11
C CYS A 104 -20.38 -5.51 1.20
N THR A 105 -19.73 -6.00 2.24
CA THR A 105 -20.35 -6.20 3.56
C THR A 105 -20.62 -4.90 4.32
N HIS A 106 -20.12 -3.76 3.84
CA HIS A 106 -20.31 -2.46 4.49
C HIS A 106 -21.53 -1.71 3.95
N CYS A 107 -21.68 -1.62 2.62
CA CYS A 107 -22.82 -0.96 1.99
C CYS A 107 -23.90 -1.93 1.47
N HIS A 108 -23.66 -3.25 1.56
CA HIS A 108 -24.55 -4.33 1.14
C HIS A 108 -24.92 -4.33 -0.36
N LEU A 109 -24.05 -3.77 -1.20
CA LEU A 109 -24.23 -3.74 -2.65
C LEU A 109 -23.41 -4.84 -3.34
N ASP A 110 -23.99 -5.36 -4.42
CA ASP A 110 -23.35 -6.32 -5.33
C ASP A 110 -22.77 -5.61 -6.55
N PHE A 111 -21.58 -6.02 -6.97
CA PHE A 111 -20.89 -5.47 -8.12
C PHE A 111 -20.31 -6.57 -9.00
N VAL A 112 -20.11 -6.23 -10.27
CA VAL A 112 -19.24 -6.99 -11.17
C VAL A 112 -17.85 -6.36 -11.07
N ALA A 113 -16.87 -7.12 -10.59
CA ALA A 113 -15.51 -6.63 -10.42
C ALA A 113 -14.93 -6.19 -11.76
N ALA A 114 -14.65 -4.89 -11.89
CA ALA A 114 -13.93 -4.31 -13.01
C ALA A 114 -12.49 -4.03 -12.58
N LEU A 115 -11.53 -4.61 -13.32
CA LEU A 115 -10.10 -4.51 -13.03
C LEU A 115 -9.63 -3.06 -12.94
N ASP A 116 -10.09 -2.22 -13.85
CA ASP A 116 -9.56 -0.86 -14.04
C ASP A 116 -10.01 0.12 -12.95
N ASP A 117 -11.17 -0.13 -12.33
CA ASP A 117 -11.84 0.85 -11.48
C ASP A 117 -11.93 0.46 -10.00
N MET A 118 -11.85 -0.83 -9.70
CA MET A 118 -12.10 -1.35 -8.35
C MET A 118 -10.86 -1.97 -7.71
N ILE A 119 -9.71 -1.96 -8.39
CA ILE A 119 -8.50 -2.59 -7.87
C ILE A 119 -7.42 -1.56 -7.64
N ALA A 120 -6.74 -1.67 -6.50
CA ALA A 120 -5.52 -0.93 -6.24
C ALA A 120 -4.39 -1.88 -5.87
N ILE A 121 -3.17 -1.44 -6.16
CA ILE A 121 -1.94 -2.07 -5.69
C ILE A 121 -1.49 -1.28 -4.47
N THR A 122 -1.17 -1.99 -3.40
CA THR A 122 -0.68 -1.38 -2.17
C THR A 122 0.57 -2.09 -1.65
N PHE A 123 1.41 -1.35 -0.95
CA PHE A 123 2.68 -1.84 -0.44
C PHE A 123 2.68 -1.71 1.09
N THR A 124 2.87 -2.82 1.79
CA THR A 124 3.00 -2.83 3.25
C THR A 124 4.43 -3.18 3.60
N VAL A 125 5.03 -2.50 4.58
CA VAL A 125 6.40 -2.84 5.01
C VAL A 125 6.50 -4.33 5.35
N ASN A 126 7.59 -4.99 4.96
CA ASN A 126 7.75 -6.40 5.26
C ASN A 126 8.02 -6.58 6.78
N PRO A 127 7.34 -7.53 7.48
CA PRO A 127 7.52 -7.72 8.92
C PRO A 127 8.94 -8.15 9.32
N ALA A 128 9.73 -8.71 8.39
CA ALA A 128 11.14 -9.04 8.61
C ALA A 128 12.06 -7.80 8.65
N ILE A 129 11.57 -6.64 8.19
CA ILE A 129 12.25 -5.34 8.29
C ILE A 129 11.73 -4.59 9.51
N ARG A 130 10.41 -4.42 9.59
CA ARG A 130 9.75 -3.72 10.69
C ARG A 130 8.34 -4.27 10.87
N ARG A 131 8.11 -4.96 11.99
CA ARG A 131 6.77 -5.44 12.32
C ARG A 131 5.89 -4.26 12.79
N ILE A 132 4.79 -4.03 12.09
CA ILE A 132 3.74 -3.07 12.45
C ILE A 132 2.47 -3.76 12.95
N SER A 133 1.63 -3.02 13.68
CA SER A 133 0.37 -3.52 14.28
C SER A 133 -0.61 -4.09 13.25
N TYR A 134 -0.57 -3.60 11.99
CA TYR A 134 -1.47 -4.04 10.91
C TYR A 134 -1.13 -5.42 10.32
N HIS A 135 -0.01 -6.04 10.72
CA HIS A 135 0.25 -7.44 10.39
C HIS A 135 -0.60 -8.43 11.19
N ASP A 136 -1.15 -7.97 12.31
CA ASP A 136 -1.96 -8.77 13.23
C ASP A 136 -3.34 -8.08 13.40
N PRO A 137 -4.25 -8.17 12.40
CA PRO A 137 -5.49 -7.37 12.41
C PRO A 137 -6.40 -7.64 13.61
N GLN A 138 -6.30 -8.83 14.20
CA GLN A 138 -7.07 -9.26 15.37
C GLN A 138 -6.65 -8.55 16.66
N THR A 139 -5.47 -7.93 16.69
CA THR A 139 -4.97 -7.18 17.85
C THR A 139 -5.21 -5.67 17.73
N LEU A 140 -5.78 -5.21 16.61
CA LEU A 140 -6.08 -3.80 16.40
C LEU A 140 -7.20 -3.34 17.32
N THR A 141 -7.17 -2.04 17.64
CA THR A 141 -8.32 -1.38 18.25
C THR A 141 -9.50 -1.42 17.28
N VAL A 142 -10.73 -1.33 17.80
CA VAL A 142 -11.93 -1.26 16.94
C VAL A 142 -11.85 -0.08 15.97
N GLU A 143 -11.30 1.06 16.42
CA GLU A 143 -11.11 2.25 15.61
C GLU A 143 -10.14 1.98 14.44
N ASP A 144 -8.94 1.49 14.73
CA ASP A 144 -7.95 1.19 13.67
C ASP A 144 -8.46 0.12 12.71
N TYR A 145 -9.17 -0.89 13.23
CA TYR A 145 -9.75 -1.92 12.39
C TYR A 145 -10.77 -1.33 11.41
N LEU A 146 -11.75 -0.56 11.90
CA LEU A 146 -12.85 -0.05 11.07
C LEU A 146 -12.41 1.08 10.13
N PHE A 147 -11.59 2.02 10.59
CA PHE A 147 -11.26 3.21 9.81
C PHE A 147 -10.01 3.05 8.95
N ARG A 148 -9.08 2.16 9.31
CA ARG A 148 -7.79 2.02 8.62
C ARG A 148 -7.57 0.65 8.01
N TYR A 149 -7.98 -0.43 8.68
CA TYR A 149 -7.80 -1.79 8.15
C TYR A 149 -8.88 -2.20 7.16
N SER A 150 -10.16 -1.95 7.44
CA SER A 150 -11.25 -2.30 6.51
C SER A 150 -11.45 -1.30 5.39
N SER A 151 -10.93 -0.08 5.50
CA SER A 151 -11.11 0.98 4.51
C SER A 151 -9.79 1.33 3.84
N THR A 152 -9.84 1.91 2.63
CA THR A 152 -8.66 2.52 2.03
C THR A 152 -8.53 3.98 2.46
N ASN A 153 -7.31 4.45 2.72
CA ASN A 153 -7.05 5.87 2.99
C ASN A 153 -7.37 6.76 1.78
N GLU A 154 -7.44 6.17 0.57
CA GLU A 154 -7.69 6.83 -0.71
C GLU A 154 -9.20 7.00 -1.00
N GLY A 155 -10.08 6.45 -0.16
CA GLY A 155 -11.53 6.49 -0.34
C GLY A 155 -12.19 7.87 -0.31
N LEU A 156 -11.39 8.94 -0.22
CA LEU A 156 -11.83 10.33 -0.15
C LEU A 156 -11.48 11.15 -1.39
N THR A 157 -10.84 10.58 -2.44
CA THR A 157 -10.28 11.37 -3.55
C THR A 157 -10.81 11.08 -4.95
N ARG A 158 -11.82 10.21 -5.15
CA ARG A 158 -12.41 9.98 -6.49
C ARG A 158 -13.70 10.78 -6.71
N THR A 159 -13.63 12.11 -6.67
CA THR A 159 -14.73 13.00 -7.11
C THR A 159 -14.52 13.62 -8.49
N GLU A 160 -13.35 13.51 -9.13
CA GLU A 160 -13.09 14.25 -10.38
C GLU A 160 -12.58 13.35 -11.52
N ARG A 161 -13.46 12.49 -12.04
CA ARG A 161 -13.33 11.99 -13.43
C ARG A 161 -14.64 11.46 -14.03
N LEU A 162 -15.77 12.08 -13.68
CA LEU A 162 -17.09 11.85 -14.29
C LEU A 162 -17.70 13.19 -14.74
N SER A 163 -16.98 13.91 -15.60
CA SER A 163 -17.50 15.09 -16.32
C SER A 163 -16.67 15.32 -17.57
N SER A 164 -16.75 14.38 -18.50
CA SER A 164 -16.34 14.59 -19.90
C SER A 164 -17.17 13.65 -20.78
N THR A 165 -18.45 13.97 -20.94
CA THR A 165 -19.27 13.59 -22.09
C THR A 165 -20.27 14.70 -22.36
#